data_AF-A0A7S0N3D0-F1
#
_entry.id   AF-A0A7S0N3D0-F1
#
_cell.length_a   1.000
_cell.length_b   1.000
_cell.length_c   1.000
_cell.angle_alpha   90.00
_cell.angle_beta   90.00
_cell.angle_gamma   90.00
#
_symmetry.space_group_name_H-M   'P 1'
#
loop_
_entity.id
_entity.type
_entity.pdbx_description
1 polymer ?
#
loop_
_entity_poly.entity_id
_entity_poly.type
_entity_poly.pdbx_seq_one_letter_code
_entity_poly.pdbx_strand_id
1 'polypeptide(L)'
;PEVAADGDSHHTSTVRPSGLPFLPDSRPSSPQVRRSLCPSEQGSDVEKGISVLCRIRPLNSKELKDGDACIVTTDEDKAYLEIFGSEKLSMTFDAVLGCDGCQEDVYNLAAKPVVDDFLEGFNGTIFAYGQTGSGKTYTMEGMPDEPDRRGIVPRTVCSIFDFMEKAGENMQFMIQVSFMEIYNEKIRDLICPERDNLKVREDKSKGIWVEGVSQHYITTELEVMELLLLSASSRATSETLMNMNSSRSHSIFQIVLEQINTVDGSRKLSKLYMVDLAGSEMCKKTGAQGATLNEAKHINKSLSALSNVIYALSDGKASHIPYRDSKLTRILQEAIGGNCRTALIINCSPARSNEAETVSTIRFGSRAKRIKNRAHINKEQSSAELKVLLAECQRRNKDLAERLAAKEAEVSTLQVLGGQGGDVQARLMELQEQLLRERRAREAAQR
;
A
#
# COMPACT_ATOMS: atom_id res chain seq x y z
N PRO A 1 51.71 -30.76 48.01
CA PRO A 1 50.59 -31.65 48.41
C PRO A 1 49.76 -31.99 47.15
N GLU A 2 50.15 -32.94 46.29
CA GLU A 2 50.33 -34.38 46.58
C GLU A 2 49.06 -34.92 47.28
N VAL A 3 48.28 -35.89 46.79
CA VAL A 3 48.52 -37.19 46.12
C VAL A 3 47.13 -37.62 45.54
N ALA A 4 46.92 -37.98 44.26
CA ALA A 4 47.23 -39.21 43.49
C ALA A 4 46.51 -40.50 43.93
N ALA A 5 45.97 -41.25 42.94
CA ALA A 5 45.90 -42.72 42.81
C ALA A 5 44.81 -43.05 41.75
N ASP A 6 45.14 -43.24 40.47
CA ASP A 6 45.81 -44.38 39.80
C ASP A 6 45.00 -45.68 39.72
N GLY A 7 44.96 -46.21 38.50
CA GLY A 7 44.33 -47.47 38.11
C GLY A 7 44.55 -47.75 36.62
N ASP A 8 45.82 -47.90 36.27
CA ASP A 8 46.42 -48.08 34.95
C ASP A 8 46.40 -49.57 34.49
N SER A 9 46.45 -49.81 33.16
CA SER A 9 47.13 -50.95 32.49
C SER A 9 46.69 -51.06 31.02
N HIS A 10 47.50 -50.57 30.06
CA HIS A 10 48.53 -51.30 29.28
C HIS A 10 48.00 -52.11 28.07
N HIS A 11 48.26 -51.64 26.83
CA HIS A 11 49.36 -52.03 25.90
C HIS A 11 48.78 -52.91 24.77
N THR A 12 49.03 -52.73 23.46
CA THR A 12 50.24 -52.42 22.65
C THR A 12 49.82 -51.83 21.29
N SER A 13 50.40 -50.72 20.79
CA SER A 13 51.52 -50.63 19.80
C SER A 13 51.16 -51.24 18.43
N THR A 14 51.19 -50.58 17.26
CA THR A 14 52.20 -49.72 16.59
C THR A 14 51.57 -49.29 15.23
N VAL A 15 51.77 -48.13 14.61
CA VAL A 15 52.96 -47.63 13.87
C VAL A 15 52.68 -46.16 13.44
N ARG A 16 53.73 -45.32 13.46
CA ARG A 16 53.88 -43.89 13.10
C ARG A 16 54.05 -43.66 11.56
N PRO A 17 54.35 -42.46 10.99
CA PRO A 17 54.22 -41.05 11.44
C PRO A 17 53.68 -40.03 10.38
N SER A 18 53.31 -38.84 10.89
CA SER A 18 53.52 -37.45 10.38
C SER A 18 53.26 -37.05 8.91
N GLY A 19 52.47 -35.98 8.73
CA GLY A 19 52.58 -35.05 7.58
C GLY A 19 51.30 -34.26 7.27
N LEU A 20 51.29 -32.95 7.59
CA LEU A 20 50.27 -31.93 7.22
C LEU A 20 50.15 -31.73 5.68
N PRO A 21 49.20 -30.95 5.11
CA PRO A 21 48.05 -30.20 5.66
C PRO A 21 46.69 -30.46 4.94
N PHE A 22 45.57 -30.13 5.61
CA PHE A 22 44.24 -30.10 5.00
C PHE A 22 44.02 -28.80 4.18
N LEU A 23 43.78 -28.95 2.87
CA LEU A 23 43.12 -27.96 2.02
C LEU A 23 41.60 -28.20 2.07
N PRO A 24 40.73 -27.17 2.11
CA PRO A 24 39.29 -27.37 2.03
C PRO A 24 38.86 -27.59 0.58
N ASP A 25 38.19 -28.72 0.35
CA ASP A 25 37.53 -29.09 -0.91
C ASP A 25 36.39 -28.11 -1.24
N SER A 26 36.62 -27.31 -2.27
CA SER A 26 35.61 -26.49 -2.95
C SER A 26 34.67 -27.38 -3.76
N ARG A 27 33.50 -27.70 -3.21
CA ARG A 27 32.35 -28.19 -4.01
C ARG A 27 31.64 -26.99 -4.65
N PRO A 28 31.46 -26.93 -5.98
CA PRO A 28 30.63 -25.90 -6.59
C PRO A 28 29.16 -26.23 -6.34
N SER A 29 28.50 -25.40 -5.53
CA SER A 29 27.04 -25.39 -5.40
C SER A 29 26.41 -24.92 -6.71
N SER A 30 25.60 -25.78 -7.31
CA SER A 30 24.77 -25.54 -8.48
C SER A 30 23.95 -24.24 -8.38
N PRO A 31 24.00 -23.32 -9.37
CA PRO A 31 23.15 -22.14 -9.37
C PRO A 31 21.71 -22.54 -9.71
N GLN A 32 20.77 -22.21 -8.82
CA GLN A 32 19.34 -22.27 -9.13
C GLN A 32 19.02 -21.22 -10.20
N VAL A 33 18.91 -21.70 -11.45
CA VAL A 33 18.46 -20.90 -12.59
C VAL A 33 16.99 -20.49 -12.36
N ARG A 34 16.78 -19.25 -11.92
CA ARG A 34 15.48 -18.58 -12.03
C ARG A 34 15.19 -18.39 -13.52
N ARG A 35 14.20 -19.11 -14.03
CA ARG A 35 13.69 -18.99 -15.40
C ARG A 35 13.06 -17.61 -15.60
N SER A 36 13.69 -16.76 -16.38
CA SER A 36 13.07 -15.62 -17.07
C SER A 36 12.76 -16.04 -18.50
N LEU A 37 11.49 -16.19 -18.85
CA LEU A 37 11.04 -16.34 -20.23
C LEU A 37 9.74 -15.56 -20.40
N CYS A 38 9.89 -14.33 -20.92
CA CYS A 38 8.99 -13.58 -21.82
C CYS A 38 9.36 -12.09 -21.72
N PRO A 39 9.76 -11.41 -22.82
CA PRO A 39 9.74 -9.96 -22.86
C PRO A 39 8.33 -9.51 -23.22
N SER A 40 7.48 -9.34 -22.21
CA SER A 40 6.33 -8.46 -22.36
C SER A 40 6.81 -7.04 -22.09
N GLU A 41 6.65 -6.15 -23.05
CA GLU A 41 6.70 -4.70 -22.82
C GLU A 41 5.60 -4.36 -21.81
N GLN A 42 5.94 -4.46 -20.53
CA GLN A 42 5.09 -4.08 -19.41
C GLN A 42 5.41 -2.63 -19.08
N GLY A 43 4.39 -1.77 -19.08
CA GLY A 43 4.44 -0.55 -18.28
C GLY A 43 4.94 -0.95 -16.90
N SER A 44 6.05 -0.36 -16.47
CA SER A 44 6.85 -0.89 -15.37
C SER A 44 6.00 -1.12 -14.12
N ASP A 45 5.78 -2.38 -13.74
CA ASP A 45 5.31 -2.76 -12.41
C ASP A 45 6.37 -2.33 -11.40
N VAL A 46 6.32 -1.05 -10.98
CA VAL A 46 7.31 -0.51 -10.05
C VAL A 46 6.87 -0.87 -8.63
N GLU A 47 7.54 -1.88 -8.08
CA GLU A 47 7.48 -2.16 -6.65
C GLU A 47 7.99 -0.93 -5.87
N LYS A 48 7.08 -0.14 -5.31
CA LYS A 48 7.41 1.04 -4.48
C LYS A 48 6.94 0.79 -3.05
N GLY A 49 7.73 1.24 -2.08
CA GLY A 49 7.33 1.25 -0.68
C GLY A 49 6.22 2.27 -0.41
N ILE A 50 5.53 2.14 0.72
CA ILE A 50 4.69 3.22 1.24
C ILE A 50 5.59 4.39 1.63
N SER A 51 5.35 5.57 1.06
CA SER A 51 6.05 6.80 1.44
C SER A 51 5.51 7.30 2.77
N VAL A 52 6.39 7.67 3.71
CA VAL A 52 5.99 8.14 5.04
C VAL A 52 6.52 9.55 5.30
N LEU A 53 5.60 10.48 5.57
CA LEU A 53 5.90 11.83 6.06
C LEU A 53 5.58 11.89 7.55
N CYS A 54 6.53 12.31 8.38
CA CYS A 54 6.25 12.64 9.78
C CYS A 54 6.01 14.14 9.93
N ARG A 55 4.85 14.52 10.46
CA ARG A 55 4.48 15.92 10.70
C ARG A 55 4.33 16.18 12.19
N ILE A 56 5.16 17.08 12.73
CA ILE A 56 5.07 17.56 14.10
C ILE A 56 4.33 18.89 14.10
N ARG A 57 3.20 19.00 14.79
CA ARG A 57 2.51 20.30 14.93
C ARG A 57 3.14 21.16 16.03
N PRO A 58 2.92 22.48 16.06
CA PRO A 58 3.22 23.29 17.24
C PRO A 58 2.45 22.84 18.49
N LEU A 59 2.93 23.22 19.69
CA LEU A 59 2.17 23.08 20.94
C LEU A 59 0.86 23.86 20.84
N ASN A 60 -0.23 23.25 21.30
CA ASN A 60 -1.55 23.90 21.29
C ASN A 60 -1.75 24.76 22.56
N SER A 61 -2.77 25.62 22.53
CA SER A 61 -3.05 26.56 23.64
C SER A 61 -3.33 25.88 24.98
N LYS A 62 -3.80 24.62 24.99
CA LYS A 62 -4.02 23.86 26.23
C LYS A 62 -2.70 23.34 26.77
N GLU A 63 -1.88 22.69 25.93
CA GLU A 63 -0.55 22.20 26.28
C GLU A 63 0.34 23.34 26.82
N LEU A 64 0.32 24.51 26.18
CA LEU A 64 1.05 25.69 26.65
C LEU A 64 0.56 26.18 28.03
N LYS A 65 -0.76 26.17 28.28
CA LYS A 65 -1.34 26.55 29.58
C LYS A 65 -1.03 25.54 30.67
N ASP A 66 -1.01 24.26 30.33
CA ASP A 66 -0.67 23.15 31.22
C ASP A 66 0.84 23.07 31.49
N GLY A 67 1.66 23.91 30.83
CA GLY A 67 3.10 23.98 31.02
C GLY A 67 3.87 22.82 30.36
N ASP A 68 3.31 22.21 29.31
CA ASP A 68 3.97 21.12 28.59
C ASP A 68 5.24 21.60 27.88
N ALA A 69 6.27 20.76 27.94
CA ALA A 69 7.51 20.96 27.20
C ALA A 69 7.44 20.30 25.81
N CYS A 70 8.06 20.93 24.82
CA CYS A 70 8.37 20.30 23.54
C CYS A 70 9.48 19.26 23.74
N ILE A 71 9.19 17.99 23.41
CA ILE A 71 10.15 16.88 23.55
C ILE A 71 10.66 16.35 22.21
N VAL A 72 10.33 17.00 21.09
CA VAL A 72 10.67 16.54 19.74
C VAL A 72 11.56 17.57 19.06
N THR A 73 12.66 17.13 18.46
CA THR A 73 13.46 17.94 17.53
C THR A 73 13.47 17.29 16.16
N THR A 74 13.50 18.12 15.13
CA THR A 74 13.47 17.68 13.74
C THR A 74 14.64 18.29 12.97
N ASP A 75 15.16 17.54 12.00
CA ASP A 75 16.10 17.99 10.98
C ASP A 75 15.47 17.61 9.63
N GLU A 76 14.85 18.60 8.98
CA GLU A 76 14.06 18.40 7.75
C GLU A 76 14.94 18.00 6.57
N ASP A 77 16.16 18.57 6.47
CA ASP A 77 17.14 18.24 5.43
C ASP A 77 17.56 16.76 5.48
N LYS A 78 17.68 16.21 6.70
CA LYS A 78 18.02 14.79 6.91
C LYS A 78 16.80 13.88 7.03
N ALA A 79 15.58 14.43 6.91
CA ALA A 79 14.32 13.72 7.21
C ALA A 79 14.39 12.94 8.53
N TYR A 80 14.93 13.58 9.57
CA TYR A 80 15.26 12.98 10.86
C TYR A 80 14.46 13.63 11.99
N LEU A 81 14.08 12.82 12.99
CA LEU A 81 13.52 13.30 14.24
C LEU A 81 14.12 12.58 15.44
N GLU A 82 14.10 13.26 16.58
CA GLU A 82 14.53 12.74 17.87
C GLU A 82 13.57 13.16 18.97
N ILE A 83 13.26 12.21 19.86
CA ILE A 83 12.42 12.42 21.05
C ILE A 83 13.33 12.38 22.28
N PHE A 84 13.24 13.42 23.12
CA PHE A 84 14.00 13.58 24.37
C PHE A 84 13.14 13.41 25.63
N GLY A 85 12.21 12.47 25.59
CA GLY A 85 11.28 12.19 26.67
C GLY A 85 11.84 11.22 27.72
N SER A 86 10.95 10.42 28.30
CA SER A 86 11.29 9.24 29.09
C SER A 86 12.00 8.16 28.28
N GLU A 87 11.64 8.00 27.01
CA GLU A 87 12.33 7.13 26.06
C GLU A 87 13.05 7.99 25.01
N LYS A 88 14.36 7.76 24.86
CA LYS A 88 15.13 8.36 23.76
C LYS A 88 14.89 7.56 22.49
N LEU A 89 14.23 8.17 21.50
CA LEU A 89 13.91 7.55 20.21
C LEU A 89 14.35 8.47 19.07
N SER A 90 15.14 7.95 18.15
CA SER A 90 15.56 8.62 16.92
C SER A 90 15.08 7.84 15.70
N MET A 91 14.56 8.52 14.69
CA MET A 91 14.08 7.86 13.47
C MET A 91 14.22 8.75 12.24
N THR A 92 14.37 8.11 11.08
CA THR A 92 14.28 8.76 9.77
C THR A 92 13.05 8.27 9.01
N PHE A 93 12.46 9.18 8.23
CA PHE A 93 11.33 8.91 7.34
C PHE A 93 11.67 9.32 5.90
N ASP A 94 10.70 9.27 4.99
CA ASP A 94 10.91 9.79 3.63
C ASP A 94 10.92 11.33 3.63
N ALA A 95 10.16 11.92 4.55
CA ALA A 95 10.24 13.33 4.91
C ALA A 95 9.87 13.53 6.40
N VAL A 96 10.39 14.59 7.00
CA VAL A 96 10.02 15.05 8.35
C VAL A 96 9.77 16.54 8.26
N LEU A 97 8.63 16.99 8.76
CA LEU A 97 8.28 18.40 8.91
C LEU A 97 8.11 18.73 10.38
N GLY A 98 8.85 19.74 10.83
CA GLY A 98 8.80 20.29 12.16
C GLY A 98 7.60 21.20 12.38
N CYS A 99 7.61 21.91 13.52
CA CYS A 99 6.52 22.79 13.93
C CYS A 99 6.26 23.95 12.96
N ASP A 100 7.28 24.34 12.19
CA ASP A 100 7.21 25.47 11.26
C ASP A 100 6.72 25.07 9.85
N GLY A 101 6.56 23.77 9.59
CA GLY A 101 6.13 23.27 8.28
C GLY A 101 4.71 23.71 7.89
N CYS A 102 4.56 24.24 6.68
CA CYS A 102 3.28 24.75 6.21
C CYS A 102 2.44 23.68 5.49
N GLN A 103 1.19 24.01 5.15
CA GLN A 103 0.28 23.06 4.47
C GLN A 103 0.71 22.75 3.04
N GLU A 104 1.36 23.71 2.39
CA GLU A 104 1.90 23.53 1.05
C GLU A 104 3.06 22.53 1.06
N ASP A 105 3.97 22.61 2.03
CA ASP A 105 5.08 21.65 2.17
C ASP A 105 4.56 20.22 2.37
N VAL A 106 3.53 20.06 3.20
CA VAL A 106 2.89 18.76 3.42
C VAL A 106 2.31 18.21 2.12
N TYR A 107 1.62 19.06 1.34
CA TYR A 107 1.08 18.67 0.05
C TYR A 107 2.20 18.26 -0.91
N ASN A 108 3.22 19.09 -1.07
CA ASN A 108 4.31 18.86 -2.01
C ASN A 108 5.15 17.62 -1.68
N LEU A 109 5.42 17.36 -0.40
CA LEU A 109 6.27 16.24 0.03
C LEU A 109 5.52 14.91 0.09
N ALA A 110 4.24 14.88 0.49
CA ALA A 110 3.50 13.64 0.69
C ALA A 110 2.44 13.36 -0.37
N ALA A 111 1.62 14.35 -0.71
CA ALA A 111 0.43 14.15 -1.54
C ALA A 111 0.73 14.26 -3.03
N LYS A 112 1.46 15.31 -3.44
CA LYS A 112 1.72 15.63 -4.84
C LYS A 112 2.30 14.45 -5.64
N PRO A 113 3.29 13.68 -5.16
CA PRO A 113 3.78 12.52 -5.90
C PRO A 113 2.71 11.44 -6.14
N VAL A 114 1.78 11.26 -5.19
CA VAL A 114 0.67 10.31 -5.33
C VAL A 114 -0.39 10.87 -6.29
N VAL A 115 -0.64 12.17 -6.25
CA VAL A 115 -1.58 12.86 -7.15
C VAL A 115 -1.06 12.85 -8.58
N ASP A 116 0.22 13.12 -8.80
CA ASP A 116 0.84 13.09 -10.12
C ASP A 116 0.76 11.66 -10.72
N ASP A 117 1.10 10.62 -9.95
CA ASP A 117 0.92 9.23 -10.39
C ASP A 117 -0.58 8.90 -10.63
N PHE A 118 -1.50 9.42 -9.80
CA PHE A 118 -2.94 9.25 -10.02
C PHE A 118 -3.41 9.84 -11.37
N LEU A 119 -2.93 11.03 -11.72
CA LEU A 119 -3.21 11.68 -13.00
C LEU A 119 -2.61 10.90 -14.19
N GLU A 120 -1.57 10.11 -13.98
CA GLU A 120 -1.03 9.21 -15.01
C GLU A 120 -1.86 7.92 -15.21
N GLY A 121 -2.77 7.62 -14.27
CA GLY A 121 -3.68 6.47 -14.30
C GLY A 121 -3.40 5.40 -13.24
N PHE A 122 -2.55 5.67 -12.24
CA PHE A 122 -2.37 4.78 -11.08
C PHE A 122 -3.50 4.98 -10.05
N ASN A 123 -3.77 3.97 -9.22
CA ASN A 123 -4.53 4.20 -8.00
C ASN A 123 -3.65 4.89 -6.96
N GLY A 124 -4.24 5.80 -6.17
CA GLY A 124 -3.56 6.55 -5.12
C GLY A 124 -4.27 6.45 -3.78
N THR A 125 -3.52 6.51 -2.68
CA THR A 125 -4.09 6.67 -1.34
C THR A 125 -3.19 7.52 -0.45
N ILE A 126 -3.78 8.47 0.26
CA ILE A 126 -3.10 9.36 1.19
C ILE A 126 -3.77 9.21 2.56
N PHE A 127 -3.01 8.75 3.55
CA PHE A 127 -3.47 8.55 4.92
C PHE A 127 -3.01 9.67 5.84
N ALA A 128 -3.88 10.16 6.72
CA ALA A 128 -3.49 10.88 7.93
C ALA A 128 -3.72 10.00 9.16
N TYR A 129 -2.68 9.78 9.96
CA TYR A 129 -2.71 8.89 11.12
C TYR A 129 -2.05 9.54 12.35
N GLY A 130 -2.58 9.26 13.54
CA GLY A 130 -2.07 9.79 14.81
C GLY A 130 -3.17 10.00 15.84
N GLN A 131 -2.79 10.40 17.05
CA GLN A 131 -3.76 10.61 18.13
C GLN A 131 -4.74 11.74 17.83
N THR A 132 -5.85 11.80 18.56
CA THR A 132 -6.74 12.95 18.55
C THR A 132 -6.00 14.23 18.90
N GLY A 133 -6.29 15.28 18.12
CA GLY A 133 -5.64 16.58 18.27
C GLY A 133 -4.20 16.64 17.77
N SER A 134 -3.67 15.62 17.07
CA SER A 134 -2.33 15.69 16.47
C SER A 134 -2.28 16.45 15.13
N GLY A 135 -3.43 16.78 14.53
CA GLY A 135 -3.53 17.57 13.30
C GLY A 135 -3.88 16.79 12.03
N LYS A 136 -4.49 15.60 12.14
CA LYS A 136 -4.92 14.78 10.98
C LYS A 136 -5.92 15.51 10.08
N THR A 137 -7.07 15.91 10.61
CA THR A 137 -8.09 16.67 9.86
C THR A 137 -7.55 18.01 9.35
N TYR A 138 -6.74 18.71 10.15
CA TYR A 138 -6.05 19.92 9.68
C TYR A 138 -5.13 19.63 8.50
N THR A 139 -4.46 18.47 8.46
CA THR A 139 -3.63 18.08 7.30
C THR A 139 -4.47 17.79 6.07
N MET A 140 -5.58 17.08 6.23
CA MET A 140 -6.41 16.63 5.11
C MET A 140 -7.29 17.76 4.54
N GLU A 141 -8.01 18.47 5.39
CA GLU A 141 -8.97 19.51 4.99
C GLU A 141 -8.38 20.92 5.15
N GLY A 142 -7.65 21.15 6.24
CA GLY A 142 -7.09 22.45 6.59
C GLY A 142 -8.18 23.48 6.92
N MET A 143 -7.93 24.74 6.56
CA MET A 143 -8.92 25.81 6.65
C MET A 143 -9.35 26.19 5.23
N PRO A 144 -10.55 25.77 4.77
CA PRO A 144 -10.98 25.97 3.37
C PRO A 144 -10.98 27.44 2.93
N ASP A 145 -11.33 28.35 3.85
CA ASP A 145 -11.47 29.79 3.61
C ASP A 145 -10.12 30.55 3.57
N GLU A 146 -9.03 29.91 4.00
CA GLU A 146 -7.68 30.50 4.05
C GLU A 146 -6.77 29.78 3.04
N PRO A 147 -6.47 30.37 1.86
CA PRO A 147 -5.75 29.70 0.78
C PRO A 147 -4.44 29.02 1.23
N ASP A 148 -3.63 29.70 2.02
CA ASP A 148 -2.35 29.20 2.53
C ASP A 148 -2.53 28.03 3.52
N ARG A 149 -3.69 27.96 4.18
CA ARG A 149 -4.00 26.95 5.19
C ARG A 149 -4.88 25.81 4.70
N ARG A 150 -5.27 25.82 3.42
CA ARG A 150 -5.94 24.69 2.76
C ARG A 150 -5.12 23.42 2.87
N GLY A 151 -5.78 22.31 3.22
CA GLY A 151 -5.15 21.00 3.37
C GLY A 151 -4.94 20.28 2.04
N ILE A 152 -4.70 18.97 2.12
CA ILE A 152 -4.42 18.10 0.97
C ILE A 152 -5.62 17.99 0.02
N VAL A 153 -6.82 17.80 0.55
CA VAL A 153 -8.03 17.58 -0.26
C VAL A 153 -8.29 18.75 -1.21
N PRO A 154 -8.45 20.02 -0.74
CA PRO A 154 -8.67 21.13 -1.64
C PRO A 154 -7.52 21.34 -2.64
N ARG A 155 -6.25 21.22 -2.21
CA ARG A 155 -5.08 21.36 -3.11
C ARG A 155 -5.01 20.28 -4.19
N THR A 156 -5.43 19.06 -3.86
CA THR A 156 -5.55 17.95 -4.80
C THR A 156 -6.60 18.26 -5.86
N VAL A 157 -7.75 18.79 -5.45
CA VAL A 157 -8.81 19.18 -6.39
C VAL A 157 -8.29 20.25 -7.35
N CYS A 158 -7.65 21.32 -6.86
CA CYS A 158 -7.02 22.33 -7.72
C CYS A 158 -6.05 21.69 -8.73
N SER A 159 -5.19 20.77 -8.27
CA SER A 159 -4.19 20.12 -9.14
C SER A 159 -4.82 19.25 -10.23
N ILE A 160 -5.95 18.60 -9.94
CA ILE A 160 -6.69 17.80 -10.94
C ILE A 160 -7.27 18.72 -12.02
N PHE A 161 -7.90 19.83 -11.64
CA PHE A 161 -8.46 20.78 -12.60
C PHE A 161 -7.36 21.47 -13.42
N ASP A 162 -6.26 21.89 -12.79
CA ASP A 162 -5.08 22.42 -13.47
C ASP A 162 -4.51 21.44 -14.52
N PHE A 163 -4.52 20.14 -14.22
CA PHE A 163 -4.09 19.11 -15.15
C PHE A 163 -5.04 18.97 -16.33
N MET A 164 -6.35 19.00 -16.08
CA MET A 164 -7.37 18.92 -17.12
C MET A 164 -7.32 20.12 -18.08
N GLU A 165 -7.10 21.34 -17.55
CA GLU A 165 -6.95 22.54 -18.37
C GLU A 165 -5.71 22.50 -19.28
N LYS A 166 -4.64 21.83 -18.83
CA LYS A 166 -3.39 21.67 -19.59
C LYS A 166 -3.39 20.46 -20.52
N ALA A 167 -4.41 19.61 -20.46
CA ALA A 167 -4.49 18.42 -21.28
C ALA A 167 -4.78 18.77 -22.75
N GLY A 168 -4.35 17.89 -23.67
CA GLY A 168 -4.61 18.08 -25.10
C GLY A 168 -6.10 17.97 -25.45
N GLU A 169 -6.51 18.62 -26.54
CA GLU A 169 -7.92 18.67 -27.01
C GLU A 169 -8.55 17.29 -27.26
N ASN A 170 -7.73 16.26 -27.41
CA ASN A 170 -8.15 14.88 -27.63
C ASN A 170 -8.39 14.07 -26.33
N MET A 171 -8.27 14.69 -25.17
CA MET A 171 -8.50 14.03 -23.88
C MET A 171 -9.85 14.46 -23.31
N GLN A 172 -10.69 13.48 -22.99
CA GLN A 172 -11.93 13.68 -22.25
C GLN A 172 -11.79 13.14 -20.84
N PHE A 173 -12.38 13.84 -19.88
CA PHE A 173 -12.28 13.53 -18.46
C PHE A 173 -13.66 13.37 -17.85
N MET A 174 -13.78 12.45 -16.91
CA MET A 174 -14.95 12.30 -16.06
C MET A 174 -14.49 12.14 -14.61
N ILE A 175 -14.91 13.07 -13.76
CA ILE A 175 -14.62 13.05 -12.32
C ILE A 175 -15.87 12.61 -11.57
N GLN A 176 -15.72 11.60 -10.72
CA GLN A 176 -16.72 11.24 -9.73
C GLN A 176 -16.14 11.37 -8.33
N VAL A 177 -16.92 11.93 -7.40
CA VAL A 177 -16.55 12.01 -5.99
C VAL A 177 -17.57 11.29 -5.11
N SER A 178 -17.05 10.70 -4.04
CA SER A 178 -17.82 10.07 -2.97
C SER A 178 -17.18 10.44 -1.63
N PHE A 179 -17.99 10.72 -0.61
CA PHE A 179 -17.48 10.99 0.73
C PHE A 179 -18.21 10.12 1.74
N MET A 180 -17.45 9.29 2.45
CA MET A 180 -18.00 8.34 3.41
C MET A 180 -17.30 8.41 4.76
N GLU A 181 -18.04 8.02 5.78
CA GLU A 181 -17.57 7.89 7.15
C GLU A 181 -17.71 6.44 7.61
N ILE A 182 -16.70 5.92 8.30
CA ILE A 182 -16.75 4.64 8.99
C ILE A 182 -16.77 4.93 10.49
N TYR A 183 -17.91 4.68 11.11
CA TYR A 183 -18.10 4.81 12.55
C TYR A 183 -18.75 3.53 13.09
N ASN A 184 -18.15 2.95 14.14
CA ASN A 184 -18.62 1.72 14.75
C ASN A 184 -18.87 0.56 13.74
N GLU A 185 -17.93 0.37 12.79
CA GLU A 185 -18.05 -0.59 11.67
C GLU A 185 -19.30 -0.43 10.79
N LYS A 186 -19.96 0.74 10.83
CA LYS A 186 -21.01 1.14 9.89
C LYS A 186 -20.43 2.17 8.93
N ILE A 187 -20.77 2.04 7.65
CA ILE A 187 -20.36 3.00 6.62
C ILE A 187 -21.55 3.91 6.37
N ARG A 188 -21.36 5.21 6.54
CA ARG A 188 -22.35 6.24 6.26
C ARG A 188 -21.87 7.09 5.09
N ASP A 189 -22.79 7.49 4.24
CA ASP A 189 -22.55 8.48 3.21
C ASP A 189 -22.65 9.90 3.80
N LEU A 190 -21.60 10.71 3.66
CA LEU A 190 -21.55 12.06 4.22
C LEU A 190 -22.23 13.11 3.32
N ILE A 191 -22.43 12.80 2.04
CA ILE A 191 -23.12 13.67 1.08
C ILE A 191 -24.61 13.38 1.07
N CYS A 192 -25.00 12.10 1.22
CA CYS A 192 -26.39 11.64 1.30
C CYS A 192 -26.65 10.91 2.63
N PRO A 193 -26.86 11.64 3.76
CA PRO A 193 -26.94 11.05 5.11
C PRO A 193 -28.04 10.00 5.32
N GLU A 194 -29.05 9.96 4.46
CA GLU A 194 -30.10 8.91 4.45
C GLU A 194 -29.53 7.51 4.17
N ARG A 195 -28.35 7.44 3.54
CA ARG A 195 -27.66 6.20 3.18
C ARG A 195 -26.71 5.80 4.29
N ASP A 196 -27.22 5.04 5.25
CA ASP A 196 -26.47 4.54 6.39
C ASP A 196 -26.19 3.02 6.31
N ASN A 197 -25.14 2.59 7.01
CA ASN A 197 -24.67 1.21 7.12
C ASN A 197 -24.48 0.48 5.77
N LEU A 198 -23.78 1.13 4.85
CA LEU A 198 -23.44 0.58 3.55
C LEU A 198 -22.54 -0.67 3.66
N LYS A 199 -22.57 -1.49 2.61
CA LYS A 199 -21.92 -2.80 2.55
C LYS A 199 -20.69 -2.76 1.64
N VAL A 200 -19.60 -3.38 2.09
CA VAL A 200 -18.39 -3.58 1.28
C VAL A 200 -18.54 -4.86 0.46
N ARG A 201 -18.48 -4.73 -0.86
CA ARG A 201 -18.54 -5.80 -1.85
C ARG A 201 -17.17 -6.00 -2.51
N GLU A 202 -17.00 -7.18 -3.09
CA GLU A 202 -15.75 -7.60 -3.74
C GLU A 202 -16.12 -8.46 -4.95
N ASP A 203 -15.49 -8.17 -6.09
CA ASP A 203 -15.64 -8.92 -7.33
C ASP A 203 -14.28 -9.00 -8.05
N LYS A 204 -14.07 -10.06 -8.82
CA LYS A 204 -12.81 -10.28 -9.53
C LYS A 204 -12.51 -9.21 -10.59
N SER A 205 -13.55 -8.65 -11.20
CA SER A 205 -13.41 -7.62 -12.26
C SER A 205 -13.47 -6.21 -11.69
N LYS A 206 -14.36 -5.95 -10.73
CA LYS A 206 -14.58 -4.59 -10.19
C LYS A 206 -13.69 -4.24 -8.99
N GLY A 207 -13.00 -5.23 -8.41
CA GLY A 207 -12.26 -5.07 -7.16
C GLY A 207 -13.20 -4.88 -5.98
N ILE A 208 -12.77 -4.10 -4.98
CA ILE A 208 -13.54 -3.80 -3.78
C ILE A 208 -14.28 -2.47 -3.95
N TRP A 209 -15.56 -2.42 -3.56
CA TRP A 209 -16.34 -1.19 -3.56
C TRP A 209 -17.37 -1.16 -2.43
N VAL A 210 -17.89 0.03 -2.14
CA VAL A 210 -19.00 0.22 -1.21
C VAL A 210 -20.30 0.29 -2.00
N GLU A 211 -21.17 -0.68 -1.82
CA GLU A 211 -22.47 -0.74 -2.46
C GLU A 211 -23.40 0.33 -1.88
N GLY A 212 -23.96 1.17 -2.75
CA GLY A 212 -24.95 2.20 -2.39
C GLY A 212 -24.37 3.56 -2.02
N VAL A 213 -23.04 3.72 -1.97
CA VAL A 213 -22.43 5.05 -1.78
C VAL A 213 -22.80 5.98 -2.93
N SER A 214 -23.12 7.24 -2.63
CA SER A 214 -23.42 8.25 -3.65
C SER A 214 -22.18 8.53 -4.50
N GLN A 215 -22.41 8.77 -5.79
CA GLN A 215 -21.39 9.15 -6.74
C GLN A 215 -21.85 10.44 -7.39
N HIS A 216 -21.09 11.52 -7.17
CA HIS A 216 -21.40 12.84 -7.68
C HIS A 216 -20.44 13.17 -8.82
N TYR A 217 -20.98 13.42 -10.01
CA TYR A 217 -20.19 13.86 -11.15
C TYR A 217 -19.87 15.34 -10.98
N ILE A 218 -18.59 15.67 -11.14
CA ILE A 218 -18.07 17.01 -10.90
C ILE A 218 -17.64 17.62 -12.23
N THR A 219 -18.02 18.88 -12.42
CA THR A 219 -17.64 19.68 -13.59
C THR A 219 -16.77 20.89 -13.23
N THR A 220 -16.79 21.32 -11.97
CA THR A 220 -15.99 22.47 -11.50
C THR A 220 -15.37 22.21 -10.13
N GLU A 221 -14.26 22.89 -9.82
CA GLU A 221 -13.63 22.85 -8.50
C GLU A 221 -14.60 23.28 -7.38
N LEU A 222 -15.43 24.30 -7.66
CA LEU A 222 -16.35 24.88 -6.69
C LEU A 222 -17.38 23.85 -6.17
N GLU A 223 -17.90 23.00 -7.06
CA GLU A 223 -18.82 21.92 -6.67
C GLU A 223 -18.20 20.98 -5.62
N VAL A 224 -16.90 20.68 -5.72
CA VAL A 224 -16.22 19.84 -4.73
C VAL A 224 -16.10 20.57 -3.40
N MET A 225 -15.75 21.85 -3.43
CA MET A 225 -15.64 22.66 -2.21
C MET A 225 -16.99 22.78 -1.49
N GLU A 226 -18.09 22.94 -2.23
CA GLU A 226 -19.45 22.93 -1.68
C GLU A 226 -19.81 21.58 -1.04
N LEU A 227 -19.44 20.46 -1.67
CA LEU A 227 -19.64 19.12 -1.11
C LEU A 227 -18.83 18.91 0.19
N LEU A 228 -17.61 19.45 0.27
CA LEU A 228 -16.80 19.41 1.49
C LEU A 228 -17.45 20.22 2.63
N LEU A 229 -18.00 21.39 2.34
CA LEU A 229 -18.74 22.20 3.33
C LEU A 229 -20.04 21.53 3.79
N LEU A 230 -20.78 20.94 2.86
CA LEU A 230 -22.01 20.19 3.16
C LEU A 230 -21.71 18.98 4.07
N SER A 231 -20.70 18.20 3.71
CA SER A 231 -20.29 17.02 4.47
C SER A 231 -19.75 17.37 5.86
N ALA A 232 -19.02 18.50 6.02
CA ALA A 232 -18.62 19.00 7.33
C ALA A 232 -19.84 19.30 8.22
N SER A 233 -20.91 19.85 7.65
CA SER A 233 -22.17 20.10 8.37
C SER A 233 -22.88 18.79 8.76
N SER A 234 -22.89 17.79 7.86
CA SER A 234 -23.39 16.43 8.15
C SER A 234 -22.62 15.74 9.29
N ARG A 235 -21.31 15.99 9.38
CA ARG A 235 -20.47 15.51 10.48
C ARG A 235 -20.79 16.23 11.78
N ALA A 236 -20.86 17.56 11.78
CA ALA A 236 -21.18 18.35 12.98
C ALA A 236 -22.57 18.02 13.56
N THR A 237 -23.58 17.79 12.71
CA THR A 237 -24.90 17.33 13.16
C THR A 237 -24.86 15.91 13.74
N SER A 238 -24.02 15.02 13.19
CA SER A 238 -23.78 13.69 13.75
C SER A 238 -23.03 13.75 15.10
N GLU A 239 -22.09 14.68 15.25
CA GLU A 239 -21.32 14.90 16.48
C GLU A 239 -22.19 15.41 17.64
N THR A 240 -23.13 16.30 17.36
CA THR A 240 -24.05 16.87 18.36
C THR A 240 -25.10 15.85 18.84
N LEU A 241 -25.51 14.93 17.97
CA LEU A 241 -26.46 13.84 18.30
C LEU A 241 -25.81 12.67 19.06
N MET A 242 -24.48 12.48 18.97
CA MET A 242 -23.80 11.26 19.45
C MET A 242 -22.49 11.45 20.24
N ASN A 243 -22.28 12.57 20.96
CA ASN A 243 -21.05 12.91 21.72
C ASN A 243 -19.77 12.96 20.85
N MET A 244 -19.18 14.15 20.64
CA MET A 244 -17.84 14.42 20.06
C MET A 244 -17.22 13.29 19.19
N ASN A 245 -17.56 13.26 17.90
CA ASN A 245 -17.41 12.06 17.04
C ASN A 245 -16.27 12.13 15.99
N SER A 246 -15.70 13.30 15.63
CA SER A 246 -14.60 13.39 14.63
C SER A 246 -13.33 12.65 15.03
N SER A 247 -13.04 12.50 16.33
CA SER A 247 -11.92 11.69 16.81
C SER A 247 -12.16 10.19 16.73
N ARG A 248 -13.40 9.77 16.45
CA ARG A 248 -13.90 8.41 16.63
C ARG A 248 -14.35 7.75 15.34
N SER A 249 -14.45 8.50 14.26
CA SER A 249 -14.80 7.99 12.94
C SER A 249 -13.64 8.16 11.97
N HIS A 250 -13.60 7.31 10.94
CA HIS A 250 -12.69 7.47 9.81
C HIS A 250 -13.45 8.10 8.66
N SER A 251 -12.89 9.12 8.04
CA SER A 251 -13.43 9.72 6.83
C SER A 251 -12.61 9.32 5.62
N ILE A 252 -13.30 8.96 4.54
CA ILE A 252 -12.69 8.58 3.27
C ILE A 252 -13.33 9.42 2.17
N PHE A 253 -12.57 10.38 1.66
CA PHE A 253 -12.93 11.12 0.46
C PHE A 253 -12.31 10.40 -0.74
N GLN A 254 -13.16 9.97 -1.67
CA GLN A 254 -12.76 9.24 -2.85
C GLN A 254 -12.99 10.09 -4.10
N ILE A 255 -11.97 10.17 -4.94
CA ILE A 255 -12.08 10.71 -6.31
C ILE A 255 -11.82 9.55 -7.28
N VAL A 256 -12.68 9.41 -8.28
CA VAL A 256 -12.47 8.53 -9.43
C VAL A 256 -12.31 9.41 -10.66
N LEU A 257 -11.21 9.21 -11.39
CA LEU A 257 -10.92 9.92 -12.62
C LEU A 257 -10.85 8.90 -13.77
N GLU A 258 -11.82 9.02 -14.69
CA GLU A 258 -11.77 8.36 -15.99
C GLU A 258 -11.21 9.34 -17.03
N GLN A 259 -10.23 8.88 -17.80
CA GLN A 259 -9.62 9.62 -18.90
C GLN A 259 -9.80 8.83 -20.19
N ILE A 260 -10.28 9.48 -21.25
CA ILE A 260 -10.52 8.85 -22.54
C ILE A 260 -9.76 9.64 -23.61
N ASN A 261 -8.85 8.96 -24.31
CA ASN A 261 -8.23 9.52 -25.50
C ASN A 261 -9.14 9.29 -26.71
N THR A 262 -9.62 10.37 -27.32
CA THR A 262 -10.58 10.31 -28.42
C THR A 262 -9.97 9.86 -29.75
N VAL A 263 -8.64 9.86 -29.88
CA VAL A 263 -7.93 9.44 -31.09
C VAL A 263 -7.82 7.91 -31.17
N ASP A 264 -7.32 7.28 -30.11
CA ASP A 264 -7.08 5.83 -30.07
C ASP A 264 -8.19 5.05 -29.33
N GLY A 265 -9.08 5.76 -28.64
CA GLY A 265 -10.16 5.20 -27.84
C GLY A 265 -9.71 4.53 -26.54
N SER A 266 -8.44 4.68 -26.15
CA SER A 266 -7.91 4.13 -24.92
C SER A 266 -8.46 4.84 -23.69
N ARG A 267 -8.63 4.08 -22.60
CA ARG A 267 -9.20 4.60 -21.35
C ARG A 267 -8.28 4.33 -20.19
N LYS A 268 -8.22 5.27 -19.25
CA LYS A 268 -7.56 5.09 -17.96
C LYS A 268 -8.56 5.34 -16.85
N LEU A 269 -8.59 4.46 -15.85
CA LEU A 269 -9.46 4.59 -14.69
C LEU A 269 -8.63 4.59 -13.41
N SER A 270 -8.57 5.73 -12.73
CA SER A 270 -7.78 5.89 -11.51
C SER A 270 -8.68 6.19 -10.32
N LYS A 271 -8.33 5.66 -9.15
CA LYS A 271 -9.02 5.93 -7.88
C LYS A 271 -8.05 6.54 -6.88
N LEU A 272 -8.41 7.69 -6.32
CA LEU A 272 -7.67 8.34 -5.25
C LEU A 272 -8.49 8.32 -3.96
N TYR A 273 -7.90 7.78 -2.89
CA TYR A 273 -8.48 7.78 -1.55
C TYR A 273 -7.72 8.74 -0.65
N MET A 274 -8.41 9.73 -0.10
CA MET A 274 -7.89 10.65 0.90
C MET A 274 -8.56 10.33 2.24
N VAL A 275 -7.77 9.80 3.16
CA VAL A 275 -8.27 9.14 4.37
C VAL A 275 -7.81 9.89 5.62
N ASP A 276 -8.78 10.42 6.37
CA ASP A 276 -8.56 10.95 7.72
C ASP A 276 -9.01 9.91 8.74
N LEU A 277 -8.06 9.27 9.40
CA LEU A 277 -8.33 8.19 10.33
C LEU A 277 -8.79 8.72 11.69
N ALA A 278 -9.50 7.91 12.45
CA ALA A 278 -9.80 8.17 13.86
C ALA A 278 -8.51 8.30 14.71
N GLY A 279 -8.64 8.84 15.92
CA GLY A 279 -7.56 8.93 16.89
C GLY A 279 -6.97 7.56 17.26
N SER A 280 -5.64 7.44 17.25
CA SER A 280 -4.93 6.20 17.58
C SER A 280 -4.76 5.93 19.08
N GLU A 281 -5.20 6.84 19.94
CA GLU A 281 -5.01 6.73 21.38
C GLU A 281 -5.76 5.56 22.04
N MET A 282 -5.16 4.99 23.08
CA MET A 282 -5.72 3.84 23.79
C MET A 282 -6.86 4.26 24.74
N CYS A 283 -7.96 3.49 24.78
CA CYS A 283 -9.14 3.78 25.62
C CYS A 283 -8.83 3.96 27.12
N LYS A 284 -7.71 3.44 27.61
CA LYS A 284 -7.36 3.51 29.05
C LYS A 284 -7.22 4.93 29.58
N LYS A 285 -6.91 5.92 28.72
CA LYS A 285 -6.79 7.33 29.11
C LYS A 285 -8.12 8.08 29.19
N THR A 286 -9.20 7.57 28.58
CA THR A 286 -10.44 8.35 28.43
C THR A 286 -11.39 8.23 29.62
N GLY A 287 -11.13 7.32 30.58
CA GLY A 287 -12.01 7.10 31.74
C GLY A 287 -13.43 6.64 31.39
N ALA A 288 -13.67 6.21 30.13
CA ALA A 288 -14.98 5.89 29.61
C ALA A 288 -15.60 4.66 30.28
N GLN A 289 -16.85 4.78 30.74
CA GLN A 289 -17.64 3.70 31.34
C GLN A 289 -18.90 3.39 30.50
N GLY A 290 -19.43 2.17 30.60
CA GLY A 290 -20.69 1.79 29.97
C GLY A 290 -20.68 1.78 28.43
N ALA A 291 -21.68 2.38 27.79
CA ALA A 291 -21.84 2.41 26.33
C ALA A 291 -20.63 3.04 25.61
N THR A 292 -20.01 4.07 26.21
CA THR A 292 -18.81 4.73 25.69
C THR A 292 -17.58 3.83 25.67
N LEU A 293 -17.50 2.83 26.56
CA LEU A 293 -16.42 1.83 26.54
C LEU A 293 -16.59 0.84 25.38
N ASN A 294 -17.82 0.41 25.10
CA ASN A 294 -18.10 -0.48 23.96
C ASN A 294 -17.85 0.23 22.62
N GLU A 295 -18.24 1.50 22.53
CA GLU A 295 -17.92 2.37 21.40
C GLU A 295 -16.40 2.50 21.21
N ALA A 296 -15.66 2.80 22.28
CA ALA A 296 -14.20 2.92 22.25
C ALA A 296 -13.50 1.59 21.85
N LYS A 297 -14.06 0.43 22.22
CA LYS A 297 -13.60 -0.89 21.72
C LYS A 297 -13.81 -1.04 20.21
N HIS A 298 -14.93 -0.57 19.67
CA HIS A 298 -15.22 -0.68 18.23
C HIS A 298 -14.40 0.28 17.38
N ILE A 299 -14.12 1.49 17.86
CA ILE A 299 -13.23 2.44 17.19
C ILE A 299 -11.82 1.83 17.09
N ASN A 300 -11.33 1.31 18.21
CA ASN A 300 -10.04 0.61 18.22
C ASN A 300 -10.04 -0.68 17.42
N LYS A 301 -11.20 -1.30 17.13
CA LYS A 301 -11.25 -2.49 16.27
C LYS A 301 -10.69 -2.19 14.88
N SER A 302 -11.13 -1.11 14.25
CA SER A 302 -10.69 -0.72 12.90
C SER A 302 -9.19 -0.37 12.84
N LEU A 303 -8.69 0.41 13.80
CA LEU A 303 -7.26 0.76 13.90
C LEU A 303 -6.38 -0.42 14.34
N SER A 304 -6.89 -1.32 15.17
CA SER A 304 -6.19 -2.57 15.53
C SER A 304 -6.10 -3.50 14.34
N ALA A 305 -7.18 -3.65 13.56
CA ALA A 305 -7.18 -4.41 12.32
C ALA A 305 -6.16 -3.83 11.32
N LEU A 306 -6.15 -2.50 11.14
CA LEU A 306 -5.15 -1.81 10.31
C LEU A 306 -3.72 -2.08 10.79
N SER A 307 -3.48 -2.00 12.09
CA SER A 307 -2.18 -2.29 12.70
C SER A 307 -1.75 -3.75 12.49
N ASN A 308 -2.68 -4.70 12.58
CA ASN A 308 -2.44 -6.12 12.33
C ASN A 308 -2.11 -6.40 10.86
N VAL A 309 -2.81 -5.74 9.93
CA VAL A 309 -2.51 -5.80 8.49
C VAL A 309 -1.09 -5.29 8.22
N ILE A 310 -0.74 -4.12 8.76
CA ILE A 310 0.61 -3.54 8.60
C ILE A 310 1.67 -4.44 9.21
N TYR A 311 1.41 -5.01 10.39
CA TYR A 311 2.33 -5.94 11.04
C TYR A 311 2.57 -7.18 10.17
N ALA A 312 1.50 -7.83 9.69
CA ALA A 312 1.56 -9.03 8.87
C ALA A 312 2.32 -8.79 7.54
N LEU A 313 2.08 -7.64 6.90
CA LEU A 313 2.77 -7.26 5.66
C LEU A 313 4.24 -6.90 5.89
N SER A 314 4.54 -6.19 6.98
CA SER A 314 5.90 -5.71 7.27
C SER A 314 6.87 -6.81 7.74
N ASP A 315 6.38 -7.89 8.35
CA ASP A 315 7.20 -9.05 8.72
C ASP A 315 7.43 -9.99 7.53
N GLY A 316 6.55 -9.96 6.51
CA GLY A 316 6.69 -10.72 5.28
C GLY A 316 6.54 -12.25 5.42
N LYS A 317 6.33 -12.75 6.65
CA LYS A 317 6.17 -14.19 6.95
C LYS A 317 4.72 -14.63 7.02
N ALA A 318 3.78 -13.69 7.11
CA ALA A 318 2.37 -14.01 7.21
C ALA A 318 1.85 -14.54 5.86
N SER A 319 1.29 -15.75 5.87
CA SER A 319 0.64 -16.35 4.69
C SER A 319 -0.75 -15.76 4.41
N HIS A 320 -1.40 -15.21 5.44
CA HIS A 320 -2.72 -14.60 5.36
C HIS A 320 -2.69 -13.21 5.98
N ILE A 321 -3.20 -12.22 5.24
CA ILE A 321 -3.32 -10.84 5.70
C ILE A 321 -4.77 -10.57 6.11
N PRO A 322 -5.04 -10.11 7.34
CA PRO A 322 -6.39 -10.04 7.90
C PRO A 322 -7.19 -8.81 7.47
N TYR A 323 -7.29 -8.52 6.16
CA TYR A 323 -8.04 -7.36 5.66
C TYR A 323 -9.52 -7.39 6.03
N ARG A 324 -10.09 -8.57 6.28
CA ARG A 324 -11.51 -8.77 6.59
C ARG A 324 -11.90 -8.41 8.03
N ASP A 325 -10.94 -8.14 8.90
CA ASP A 325 -11.19 -7.87 10.32
C ASP A 325 -11.94 -6.55 10.55
N SER A 326 -11.86 -5.60 9.60
CA SER A 326 -12.62 -4.35 9.62
C SER A 326 -13.09 -3.93 8.22
N LYS A 327 -14.18 -3.15 8.14
CA LYS A 327 -14.59 -2.54 6.86
C LYS A 327 -13.54 -1.59 6.29
N LEU A 328 -12.83 -0.87 7.17
CA LEU A 328 -11.75 0.04 6.81
C LEU A 328 -10.63 -0.69 6.04
N THR A 329 -10.09 -1.77 6.60
CA THR A 329 -9.03 -2.55 5.99
C THR A 329 -9.47 -3.28 4.71
N ARG A 330 -10.78 -3.58 4.57
CA ARG A 330 -11.31 -4.11 3.31
C ARG A 330 -11.31 -3.05 2.21
N ILE A 331 -11.84 -1.86 2.49
CA ILE A 331 -11.88 -0.75 1.51
C ILE A 331 -10.47 -0.38 1.05
N LEU A 332 -9.51 -0.39 1.99
CA LEU A 332 -8.14 0.06 1.77
C LEU A 332 -7.17 -1.08 1.46
N GLN A 333 -7.66 -2.27 1.14
CA GLN A 333 -6.83 -3.44 0.89
C GLN A 333 -5.81 -3.20 -0.24
N GLU A 334 -6.21 -2.48 -1.30
CA GLU A 334 -5.29 -2.16 -2.39
C GLU A 334 -4.22 -1.13 -1.99
N ALA A 335 -4.55 -0.23 -1.06
CA ALA A 335 -3.64 0.80 -0.56
C ALA A 335 -2.48 0.22 0.26
N ILE A 336 -2.63 -0.96 0.85
CA ILE A 336 -1.65 -1.52 1.78
C ILE A 336 -1.28 -2.92 1.29
N GLY A 337 -0.30 -3.01 0.40
CA GLY A 337 0.19 -4.27 -0.19
C GLY A 337 -0.41 -4.65 -1.54
N GLY A 338 -1.15 -3.75 -2.20
CA GLY A 338 -1.82 -4.01 -3.49
C GLY A 338 -1.43 -3.05 -4.62
N ASN A 339 -2.36 -2.84 -5.57
CA ASN A 339 -2.22 -1.93 -6.70
C ASN A 339 -2.55 -0.49 -6.28
N CYS A 340 -1.59 0.19 -5.64
CA CYS A 340 -1.79 1.57 -5.21
C CYS A 340 -0.47 2.28 -4.91
N ARG A 341 -0.37 3.57 -5.25
CA ARG A 341 0.62 4.50 -4.73
C ARG A 341 0.13 5.04 -3.41
N THR A 342 0.93 4.88 -2.36
CA THR A 342 0.44 5.16 -1.01
C THR A 342 1.40 6.04 -0.25
N ALA A 343 0.86 7.13 0.28
CA ALA A 343 1.52 8.01 1.23
C ALA A 343 0.83 7.90 2.59
N LEU A 344 1.63 7.81 3.65
CA LEU A 344 1.19 7.84 5.04
C LEU A 344 1.79 9.06 5.72
N ILE A 345 0.91 9.95 6.18
CA ILE A 345 1.28 11.11 6.97
C ILE A 345 0.99 10.79 8.42
N ILE A 346 2.05 10.69 9.22
CA ILE A 346 1.93 10.49 10.66
C ILE A 346 1.99 11.83 11.38
N ASN A 347 0.88 12.20 12.02
CA ASN A 347 0.71 13.45 12.74
C ASN A 347 1.00 13.25 14.23
N CYS A 348 1.96 13.99 14.78
CA CYS A 348 2.40 13.85 16.16
C CYS A 348 2.29 15.16 16.95
N SER A 349 2.02 15.04 18.26
CA SER A 349 2.15 16.17 19.20
C SER A 349 3.58 16.23 19.73
N PRO A 350 4.19 17.42 19.86
CA PRO A 350 5.49 17.58 20.48
C PRO A 350 5.42 17.61 22.01
N ALA A 351 4.22 17.64 22.60
CA ALA A 351 4.03 17.79 24.05
C ALA A 351 4.49 16.55 24.83
N ARG A 352 5.17 16.79 25.96
CA ARG A 352 5.59 15.74 26.90
C ARG A 352 4.44 14.87 27.38
N SER A 353 3.28 15.46 27.69
CA SER A 353 2.08 14.71 28.09
C SER A 353 1.61 13.66 27.06
N ASN A 354 1.98 13.84 25.80
CA ASN A 354 1.59 12.99 24.66
C ASN A 354 2.70 12.02 24.22
N GLU A 355 3.83 11.95 24.92
CA GLU A 355 5.02 11.18 24.52
C GLU A 355 4.70 9.75 24.07
N ALA A 356 3.94 9.01 24.88
CA ALA A 356 3.63 7.60 24.61
C ALA A 356 2.88 7.38 23.28
N GLU A 357 1.95 8.29 22.95
CA GLU A 357 1.17 8.19 21.70
C GLU A 357 1.99 8.62 20.49
N THR A 358 2.83 9.64 20.66
CA THR A 358 3.79 10.09 19.64
C THR A 358 4.78 8.97 19.31
N VAL A 359 5.37 8.31 20.31
CA VAL A 359 6.24 7.13 20.13
C VAL A 359 5.51 5.98 19.43
N SER A 360 4.26 5.70 19.83
CA SER A 360 3.44 4.67 19.18
C SER A 360 3.21 4.96 17.69
N THR A 361 2.86 6.22 17.38
CA THR A 361 2.60 6.71 16.03
C THR A 361 3.85 6.63 15.13
N ILE A 362 4.99 7.03 15.67
CA ILE A 362 6.29 6.98 15.00
C ILE A 362 6.71 5.52 14.71
N ARG A 363 6.54 4.61 15.67
CA ARG A 363 6.77 3.17 15.45
C ARG A 363 5.81 2.58 14.42
N PHE A 364 4.55 3.02 14.38
CA PHE A 364 3.58 2.61 13.36
C PHE A 364 4.06 2.99 11.95
N GLY A 365 4.42 4.27 11.74
CA GLY A 365 4.93 4.75 10.46
C GLY A 365 6.18 3.98 10.00
N SER A 366 7.10 3.69 10.92
CA SER A 366 8.32 2.91 10.62
C SER A 366 8.02 1.50 10.11
N ARG A 367 6.96 0.86 10.62
CA ARG A 367 6.51 -0.45 10.12
C ARG A 367 5.85 -0.33 8.76
N ALA A 368 4.98 0.66 8.57
CA ALA A 368 4.28 0.91 7.32
C ALA A 368 5.27 1.18 6.17
N LYS A 369 6.35 1.93 6.42
CA LYS A 369 7.42 2.22 5.44
C LYS A 369 8.06 0.97 4.82
N ARG A 370 8.04 -0.18 5.53
CA ARG A 370 8.61 -1.44 5.02
C ARG A 370 7.68 -2.21 4.08
N ILE A 371 6.41 -1.82 3.98
CA ILE A 371 5.43 -2.45 3.12
C ILE A 371 5.70 -2.03 1.68
N LYS A 372 5.62 -3.00 0.77
CA LYS A 372 5.80 -2.79 -0.66
C LYS A 372 4.48 -2.98 -1.40
N ASN A 373 4.14 -1.99 -2.22
CA ASN A 373 2.99 -2.04 -3.11
C ASN A 373 3.44 -2.33 -4.55
N ARG A 374 2.55 -2.95 -5.33
CA ARG A 374 2.76 -3.24 -6.76
C ARG A 374 1.77 -2.44 -7.59
N ALA A 375 2.06 -1.15 -7.73
CA ALA A 375 1.21 -0.23 -8.46
C ALA A 375 1.46 -0.32 -9.98
N HIS A 376 0.38 -0.37 -10.75
CA HIS A 376 0.38 -0.34 -12.22
C HIS A 376 -0.69 0.62 -12.73
N ILE A 377 -0.54 1.04 -13.99
CA ILE A 377 -1.51 1.93 -14.65
C ILE A 377 -2.75 1.12 -15.00
N ASN A 378 -3.91 1.60 -14.57
CA ASN A 378 -5.20 1.01 -14.88
C ASN A 378 -5.67 1.48 -16.26
N LYS A 379 -5.07 0.91 -17.32
CA LYS A 379 -5.42 1.21 -18.72
C LYS A 379 -6.31 0.11 -19.28
N GLU A 380 -7.49 0.50 -19.77
CA GLU A 380 -8.28 -0.35 -20.66
C GLU A 380 -7.86 -0.05 -22.11
N GLN A 381 -7.39 -1.08 -22.79
CA GLN A 381 -7.03 -1.01 -24.20
C GLN A 381 -8.28 -0.85 -25.07
N SER A 382 -8.13 -0.16 -26.20
CA SER A 382 -9.26 0.03 -27.11
C SER A 382 -9.70 -1.30 -27.73
N SER A 383 -10.96 -1.40 -28.14
CA SER A 383 -11.46 -2.63 -28.79
C SER A 383 -10.68 -3.00 -30.07
N ALA A 384 -10.05 -2.02 -30.73
CA ALA A 384 -9.21 -2.24 -31.89
C ALA A 384 -7.84 -2.84 -31.50
N GLU A 385 -7.18 -2.27 -30.49
CA GLU A 385 -5.93 -2.80 -29.93
C GLU A 385 -6.14 -4.22 -29.39
N LEU A 386 -7.25 -4.46 -28.67
CA LEU A 386 -7.60 -5.76 -28.13
C LEU A 386 -7.75 -6.82 -29.23
N LYS A 387 -8.36 -6.44 -30.37
CA LYS A 387 -8.49 -7.33 -31.54
C LYS A 387 -7.15 -7.66 -32.18
N VAL A 388 -6.25 -6.69 -32.28
CA VAL A 388 -4.89 -6.89 -32.80
C VAL A 388 -4.12 -7.83 -31.88
N LEU A 389 -4.12 -7.57 -30.56
CA LEU A 389 -3.49 -8.44 -29.57
C LEU A 389 -4.10 -9.86 -29.58
N LEU A 390 -5.42 -9.99 -29.69
CA LEU A 390 -6.08 -11.28 -29.81
C LEU A 390 -5.59 -12.04 -31.06
N ALA A 391 -5.50 -11.37 -32.20
CA ALA A 391 -5.01 -11.96 -33.44
C ALA A 391 -3.55 -12.40 -33.33
N GLU A 392 -2.70 -11.60 -32.69
CA GLU A 392 -1.30 -11.95 -32.41
C GLU A 392 -1.18 -13.14 -31.46
N CYS A 393 -1.94 -13.16 -30.37
CA CYS A 393 -1.99 -14.28 -29.44
C CYS A 393 -2.48 -15.56 -30.12
N GLN A 394 -3.52 -15.47 -30.96
CA GLN A 394 -4.01 -16.59 -31.76
C GLN A 394 -2.94 -17.11 -32.73
N ARG A 395 -2.21 -16.19 -33.40
CA ARG A 395 -1.11 -16.55 -34.29
C ARG A 395 0.04 -17.23 -33.56
N ARG A 396 0.47 -16.70 -32.39
CA ARG A 396 1.50 -17.32 -31.55
C ARG A 396 1.08 -18.69 -31.04
N ASN A 397 -0.18 -18.84 -30.60
CA ASN A 397 -0.70 -20.12 -30.14
C ASN A 397 -0.74 -21.15 -31.27
N LYS A 398 -1.05 -20.72 -32.49
CA LYS A 398 -0.96 -21.56 -33.69
C LYS A 398 0.48 -22.00 -34.00
N ASP A 399 1.45 -21.08 -34.03
CA ASP A 399 2.87 -21.41 -34.25
C ASP A 399 3.41 -22.38 -33.18
N LEU A 400 3.08 -22.14 -31.90
CA LEU A 400 3.43 -23.04 -30.80
C LEU A 400 2.77 -24.43 -30.94
N ALA A 401 1.53 -24.49 -31.44
CA ALA A 401 0.84 -25.75 -31.69
C ALA A 401 1.50 -26.55 -32.82
N GLU A 402 1.89 -25.88 -33.90
CA GLU A 402 2.58 -26.49 -35.04
C GLU A 402 3.97 -27.02 -34.65
N ARG A 403 4.74 -26.25 -33.87
CA ARG A 403 6.04 -26.70 -33.33
C ARG A 403 5.93 -27.90 -32.40
N LEU A 404 4.93 -27.89 -31.51
CA LEU A 404 4.63 -29.03 -30.64
C LEU A 404 4.31 -30.27 -31.46
N ALA A 405 3.45 -30.16 -32.47
CA ALA A 405 3.08 -31.28 -33.32
C ALA A 405 4.28 -31.85 -34.09
N ALA A 406 5.16 -30.99 -34.62
CA ALA A 406 6.37 -31.40 -35.32
C ALA A 406 7.33 -32.18 -34.39
N LYS A 407 7.54 -31.69 -33.16
CA LYS A 407 8.40 -32.39 -32.18
C LYS A 407 7.77 -33.68 -31.66
N GLU A 408 6.45 -33.75 -31.48
CA GLU A 408 5.75 -34.99 -31.11
C GLU A 408 5.88 -36.07 -32.19
N ALA A 409 5.83 -35.67 -33.47
CA ALA A 409 6.07 -36.57 -34.60
C ALA A 409 7.52 -37.05 -34.65
N GLU A 410 8.50 -36.17 -34.42
CA GLU A 410 9.93 -36.53 -34.36
C GLU A 410 10.21 -37.53 -33.22
N VAL A 411 9.67 -37.27 -32.02
CA VAL A 411 9.77 -38.19 -30.88
C VAL A 411 9.12 -39.55 -31.19
N SER A 412 7.93 -39.55 -31.78
CA SER A 412 7.24 -40.81 -32.13
C SER A 412 8.03 -41.61 -33.17
N THR A 413 8.62 -40.94 -34.16
CA THR A 413 9.43 -41.58 -35.20
C THR A 413 10.68 -42.23 -34.59
N LEU A 414 11.39 -41.51 -33.70
CA LEU A 414 12.57 -42.02 -33.00
C LEU A 414 12.24 -43.17 -32.04
N GLN A 415 11.06 -43.15 -31.40
CA GLN A 415 10.58 -44.26 -30.55
C GLN A 415 10.29 -45.52 -31.36
N VAL A 416 9.70 -45.39 -32.55
CA VAL A 416 9.40 -46.52 -33.45
C VAL A 416 10.66 -47.10 -34.08
N LEU A 417 11.66 -46.25 -34.38
CA LEU A 417 12.95 -46.67 -34.94
C LEU A 417 13.82 -47.51 -33.96
N GLY A 418 13.41 -47.66 -32.70
CA GLY A 418 13.88 -48.74 -31.81
C GLY A 418 15.40 -48.81 -31.62
N GLY A 419 16.10 -47.68 -31.56
CA GLY A 419 17.56 -47.65 -31.60
C GLY A 419 18.21 -48.10 -30.28
N GLN A 420 18.77 -49.31 -30.25
CA GLN A 420 19.69 -49.79 -29.20
C GLN A 420 21.06 -49.06 -29.18
N GLY A 421 21.14 -47.81 -29.64
CA GLY A 421 22.36 -47.01 -29.72
C GLY A 421 22.31 -45.80 -28.79
N GLY A 422 23.36 -45.57 -28.00
CA GLY A 422 23.43 -44.49 -27.01
C GLY A 422 23.16 -43.09 -27.57
N ASP A 423 23.44 -42.87 -28.85
CA ASP A 423 23.24 -41.58 -29.54
C ASP A 423 21.75 -41.28 -29.81
N VAL A 424 20.95 -42.32 -30.12
CA VAL A 424 19.49 -42.19 -30.31
C VAL A 424 18.81 -41.89 -28.98
N GLN A 425 19.27 -42.52 -27.90
CA GLN A 425 18.75 -42.30 -26.55
C GLN A 425 19.02 -40.87 -26.07
N ALA A 426 20.22 -40.33 -26.33
CA ALA A 426 20.59 -38.96 -25.99
C ALA A 426 19.72 -37.93 -26.75
N ARG A 427 19.51 -38.17 -28.05
CA ARG A 427 18.67 -37.29 -28.87
C ARG A 427 17.20 -37.31 -28.45
N LEU A 428 16.68 -38.48 -28.07
CA LEU A 428 15.33 -38.62 -27.54
C LEU A 428 15.12 -37.82 -26.24
N MET A 429 16.11 -37.87 -25.34
CA MET A 429 16.09 -37.15 -24.07
C MET A 429 16.09 -35.63 -24.28
N GLU A 430 16.91 -35.14 -25.21
CA GLU A 430 16.97 -33.72 -25.57
C GLU A 430 15.63 -33.23 -26.16
N LEU A 431 15.03 -34.00 -27.07
CA LEU A 431 13.73 -33.69 -27.66
C LEU A 431 12.60 -33.69 -26.63
N GLN A 432 12.59 -34.64 -25.70
CA GLN A 432 11.61 -34.68 -24.61
C GLN A 432 11.73 -33.45 -23.69
N GLU A 433 12.94 -32.99 -23.39
CA GLU A 433 13.14 -31.78 -22.60
C GLU A 433 12.65 -30.53 -23.34
N GLN A 434 12.93 -30.43 -24.64
CA GLN A 434 12.42 -29.34 -25.48
C GLN A 434 10.89 -29.36 -25.57
N LEU A 435 10.27 -30.54 -25.71
CA LEU A 435 8.82 -30.71 -25.74
C LEU A 435 8.16 -30.21 -24.46
N LEU A 436 8.76 -30.54 -23.31
CA LEU A 436 8.29 -30.08 -22.01
C LEU A 436 8.40 -28.55 -21.86
N ARG A 437 9.47 -27.95 -22.40
CA ARG A 437 9.63 -26.48 -22.43
C ARG A 437 8.55 -25.82 -23.29
N GLU A 438 8.27 -26.36 -24.48
CA GLU A 438 7.23 -25.82 -25.37
C GLU A 438 5.82 -26.01 -24.81
N ARG A 439 5.51 -27.15 -24.16
CA ARG A 439 4.22 -27.33 -23.46
C ARG A 439 4.01 -26.28 -22.38
N ARG A 440 5.04 -26.03 -21.55
CA ARG A 440 4.98 -24.99 -20.51
C ARG A 440 4.81 -23.59 -21.12
N ALA A 441 5.49 -23.30 -22.23
CA ALA A 441 5.34 -22.02 -22.93
C ALA A 441 3.92 -21.84 -23.48
N ARG A 442 3.31 -22.89 -24.03
CA ARG A 442 1.93 -22.86 -24.53
C ARG A 442 0.90 -22.72 -23.43
N GLU A 443 1.06 -23.47 -22.33
CA GLU A 443 0.21 -23.33 -21.14
C GLU A 443 0.28 -21.91 -20.54
N ALA A 444 1.48 -21.31 -20.53
CA ALA A 444 1.66 -19.92 -20.10
C ALA A 444 1.01 -18.92 -21.06
N ALA A 445 1.02 -19.18 -22.38
CA ALA A 445 0.38 -18.33 -23.38
C ALA A 445 -1.15 -18.46 -23.44
N GLN A 446 -1.72 -19.53 -22.89
CA GLN A 446 -3.17 -19.75 -22.79
C GLN A 446 -3.80 -19.16 -21.52
N ARG A 447 -2.98 -18.91 -20.49
CA ARG A 447 -3.38 -18.19 -19.28
C ARG A 447 -3.27 -16.70 -19.51
#